data_AF-A0A4Q9B676-F1
#
_entry.id   AF-A0A4Q9B676-F1
#
_cell.length_a   1.000
_cell.length_b   1.000
_cell.length_c   1.000
_cell.angle_alpha   90.00
_cell.angle_beta   90.00
_cell.angle_gamma   90.00
#
_symmetry.space_group_name_H-M   'P 1'
#
loop_
_entity.id
_entity.type
_entity.pdbx_description
1 polymer ?
#
loop_
_entity_poly.entity_id
_entity_poly.type
_entity_poly.pdbx_seq_one_letter_code
_entity_poly.pdbx_strand_id
1 'polypeptide(L)'
;MGPVRVLLVAPEAFPLVKVGGLADVVGALPKALRPLGVEAAVLLPWHRGLPARGVGEVAYRFAGREVRASLGERVEGGVRFLLLGVEGFDRERVYGYPDDAERYLRFTLGAAEVALGFDLVHAHDWTAALLALAAKVPAVYTIHNLAHQGLVEPALFFHWTGLPWSLFHMEALEFHGRVNLMKAGIVFARAVTTVSPSYAEEIKTPEFGMGLEGVLRRHAGKLFGILNGLDLEAFDPAQDPHLPAPYSREDPSGKARAKEALWGRTGLAAPLLAYVGRLDPQKGLDLVLEALPHFLELGFRLLVLGVGEEGLARPFREAEAAHPGRVRFVEAYDETLARLVYAGADALLVPSRFEPCGLVQMIAQRYGTPPVARAVGGLRDTVEDGKTGVLFRSYHPEGLLYGVLRLFRLGAEGLGLAGMGRDFSWRRSAPRYLEAYRWALGQGAGPQG
;
A
#
# COMPACT_ATOMS: atom_id res chain seq x y z
N MET A 1 -20.79 -4.83 -26.07
CA MET A 1 -20.21 -3.58 -25.52
C MET A 1 -18.70 -3.71 -25.61
N GLY A 2 -18.00 -2.65 -25.99
CA GLY A 2 -16.52 -2.66 -25.99
C GLY A 2 -15.96 -2.82 -24.57
N PRO A 3 -14.65 -3.08 -24.43
CA PRO A 3 -14.00 -3.15 -23.13
C PRO A 3 -14.10 -1.81 -22.39
N VAL A 4 -14.25 -1.86 -21.07
CA VAL A 4 -14.27 -0.65 -20.23
C VAL A 4 -12.86 -0.09 -20.14
N ARG A 5 -12.65 1.17 -20.53
CA ARG A 5 -11.36 1.85 -20.48
C ARG A 5 -11.22 2.65 -19.20
N VAL A 6 -10.20 2.33 -18.41
CA VAL A 6 -9.95 2.93 -17.09
C VAL A 6 -8.59 3.61 -17.07
N LEU A 7 -8.55 4.85 -16.58
CA LEU A 7 -7.30 5.54 -16.26
C LEU A 7 -7.03 5.48 -14.76
N LEU A 8 -6.06 4.66 -14.33
CA LEU A 8 -5.57 4.68 -12.96
C LEU A 8 -4.63 5.87 -12.81
N VAL A 9 -4.88 6.75 -11.84
CA VAL A 9 -4.04 7.94 -11.60
C VAL A 9 -3.42 7.85 -10.23
N ALA A 10 -2.09 7.84 -10.21
CA ALA A 10 -1.32 7.61 -9.01
C ALA A 10 -0.01 8.41 -9.02
N PRO A 11 0.57 8.69 -7.84
CA PRO A 11 1.89 9.29 -7.72
C PRO A 11 3.04 8.30 -8.01
N GLU A 12 2.79 7.00 -7.87
CA GLU A 12 3.76 5.92 -8.03
C GLU A 12 3.10 4.65 -8.61
N ALA A 13 3.87 3.86 -9.35
CA ALA A 13 3.47 2.55 -9.85
C ALA A 13 4.69 1.71 -10.23
N PHE A 14 4.74 0.48 -9.75
CA PHE A 14 5.78 -0.48 -10.09
C PHE A 14 5.62 -0.94 -11.56
N PRO A 15 6.70 -1.10 -12.35
CA PRO A 15 8.11 -1.01 -11.96
C PRO A 15 8.75 0.38 -12.16
N LEU A 16 7.99 1.40 -12.55
CA LEU A 16 8.57 2.71 -12.89
C LEU A 16 9.00 3.50 -11.65
N VAL A 17 8.13 3.60 -10.65
CA VAL A 17 8.34 4.39 -9.43
C VAL A 17 7.71 3.67 -8.26
N LYS A 18 8.46 3.47 -7.16
CA LYS A 18 7.97 2.78 -5.97
C LYS A 18 8.51 3.41 -4.68
N VAL A 19 7.60 3.89 -3.82
CA VAL A 19 7.89 4.25 -2.42
C VAL A 19 7.15 3.30 -1.47
N GLY A 20 5.89 2.97 -1.75
CA GLY A 20 5.07 2.13 -0.89
C GLY A 20 4.30 1.03 -1.63
N GLY A 21 3.39 0.38 -0.90
CA GLY A 21 2.53 -0.68 -1.44
C GLY A 21 1.48 -0.18 -2.44
N LEU A 22 1.22 1.14 -2.51
CA LEU A 22 0.38 1.73 -3.54
C LEU A 22 0.95 1.43 -4.92
N ALA A 23 2.27 1.56 -5.09
CA ALA A 23 2.94 1.27 -6.36
C ALA A 23 2.72 -0.16 -6.84
N ASP A 24 2.73 -1.13 -5.92
CA ASP A 24 2.50 -2.55 -6.23
C ASP A 24 1.05 -2.78 -6.69
N VAL A 25 0.08 -2.14 -6.05
CA VAL A 25 -1.34 -2.22 -6.44
C VAL A 25 -1.55 -1.64 -7.83
N VAL A 26 -1.09 -0.42 -8.07
CA VAL A 26 -1.33 0.29 -9.34
C VAL A 26 -0.58 -0.37 -10.49
N GLY A 27 0.60 -0.96 -10.23
CA GLY A 27 1.38 -1.70 -11.23
C GLY A 27 0.78 -3.07 -11.59
N ALA A 28 0.12 -3.75 -10.65
CA ALA A 28 -0.40 -5.10 -10.87
C ALA A 28 -1.87 -5.15 -11.30
N LEU A 29 -2.71 -4.24 -10.78
CA LEU A 29 -4.16 -4.23 -11.03
C LEU A 29 -4.54 -4.18 -12.53
N PRO A 30 -3.88 -3.38 -13.40
CA PRO A 30 -4.18 -3.36 -14.83
C PRO A 30 -4.07 -4.74 -15.51
N LYS A 31 -3.04 -5.53 -15.14
CA LYS A 31 -2.82 -6.88 -15.68
C LYS A 31 -3.96 -7.81 -15.28
N ALA A 32 -4.42 -7.71 -14.03
CA ALA A 32 -5.47 -8.56 -13.49
C ALA A 32 -6.88 -8.19 -13.99
N LEU A 33 -7.08 -6.95 -14.40
CA LEU A 33 -8.33 -6.44 -14.96
C LEU A 33 -8.52 -6.84 -16.44
N ARG A 34 -7.43 -7.00 -17.20
CA ARG A 34 -7.48 -7.32 -18.64
C ARG A 34 -8.31 -8.59 -18.97
N PRO A 35 -8.16 -9.73 -18.28
CA PRO A 35 -8.99 -10.92 -18.54
C PRO A 35 -10.48 -10.71 -18.28
N LEU A 36 -10.84 -9.66 -17.52
CA LEU A 36 -12.22 -9.31 -17.20
C LEU A 36 -12.83 -8.30 -18.20
N GLY A 37 -12.14 -8.01 -19.31
CA GLY A 37 -12.62 -7.08 -20.33
C GLY A 37 -12.45 -5.61 -19.97
N VAL A 38 -11.50 -5.29 -19.09
CA VAL A 38 -11.15 -3.92 -18.71
C VAL A 38 -9.77 -3.55 -19.26
N GLU A 39 -9.72 -2.49 -20.04
CA GLU A 39 -8.48 -1.91 -20.56
C GLU A 39 -8.02 -0.78 -19.65
N ALA A 40 -7.01 -1.06 -18.83
CA ALA A 40 -6.49 -0.11 -17.85
C ALA A 40 -5.13 0.46 -18.29
N ALA A 41 -5.00 1.79 -18.21
CA ALA A 41 -3.73 2.50 -18.32
C ALA A 41 -3.41 3.19 -16.99
N VAL A 42 -2.12 3.41 -16.71
CA VAL A 42 -1.65 4.09 -15.49
C VAL A 42 -1.08 5.46 -15.87
N LEU A 43 -1.59 6.53 -15.29
CA LEU A 43 -1.04 7.87 -15.40
C LEU A 43 -0.21 8.20 -14.16
N LEU A 44 1.06 8.54 -14.38
CA LEU A 44 1.98 9.04 -13.36
C LEU A 44 2.40 10.47 -13.69
N PRO A 45 2.84 11.26 -12.69
CA PRO A 45 3.69 12.40 -12.96
C PRO A 45 4.94 11.93 -13.71
N TRP A 46 5.42 12.74 -14.65
CA TRP A 46 6.67 12.45 -15.36
C TRP A 46 7.86 12.74 -14.45
N HIS A 47 8.14 11.81 -13.53
CA HIS A 47 9.25 11.92 -12.58
C HIS A 47 10.61 11.96 -13.29
N ARG A 48 11.59 12.58 -12.62
CA ARG A 48 12.97 12.69 -13.09
C ARG A 48 13.52 11.35 -13.60
N GLY A 49 14.11 11.38 -14.79
CA GLY A 49 14.86 10.26 -15.34
C GLY A 49 14.00 9.10 -15.89
N LEU A 50 12.67 9.25 -15.96
CA LEU A 50 11.82 8.25 -16.60
C LEU A 50 11.82 8.42 -18.14
N PRO A 51 12.37 7.46 -18.90
CA PRO A 51 12.30 7.52 -20.36
C PRO A 51 10.86 7.19 -20.81
N ALA A 52 10.34 7.99 -21.73
CA ALA A 52 9.08 7.71 -22.43
C ALA A 52 9.06 8.38 -23.81
N ARG A 53 8.25 7.86 -24.71
CA ARG A 53 7.99 8.45 -26.02
C ARG A 53 6.99 9.59 -25.85
N GLY A 54 7.31 10.79 -26.34
CA GLY A 54 6.33 11.88 -26.40
C GLY A 54 5.16 11.53 -27.32
N VAL A 55 3.94 11.68 -26.81
CA VAL A 55 2.68 11.39 -27.53
C VAL A 55 1.76 12.60 -27.66
N GLY A 56 2.11 13.74 -27.06
CA GLY A 56 1.39 14.99 -27.25
C GLY A 56 1.54 15.94 -26.07
N GLU A 57 0.61 16.88 -25.97
CA GLU A 57 0.48 17.81 -24.85
C GLU A 57 -0.98 17.87 -24.41
N VAL A 58 -1.22 18.21 -23.14
CA VAL A 58 -2.54 18.53 -22.59
C VAL A 58 -2.55 19.96 -22.06
N ALA A 59 -3.62 20.70 -22.34
CA ALA A 59 -3.81 22.05 -21.84
C ALA A 59 -4.80 22.02 -20.66
N TYR A 60 -4.44 22.62 -19.54
CA TYR A 60 -5.28 22.74 -18.35
C TYR A 60 -5.14 24.14 -17.74
N ARG A 61 -6.05 24.51 -16.85
CA ARG A 61 -5.97 25.80 -16.14
C ARG A 61 -5.34 25.64 -14.76
N PHE A 62 -4.45 26.56 -14.41
CA PHE A 62 -3.85 26.67 -13.09
C PHE A 62 -3.62 28.14 -12.74
N ALA A 63 -4.03 28.58 -11.55
CA ALA A 63 -3.86 29.96 -11.10
C ALA A 63 -4.38 31.02 -12.11
N GLY A 64 -5.51 30.72 -12.76
CA GLY A 64 -6.14 31.58 -13.77
C GLY A 64 -5.44 31.62 -15.14
N ARG A 65 -4.41 30.79 -15.36
CA ARG A 65 -3.65 30.72 -16.62
C ARG A 65 -3.82 29.37 -17.30
N GLU A 66 -3.77 29.35 -18.62
CA GLU A 66 -3.62 28.10 -19.36
C GLU A 66 -2.17 27.62 -19.26
N VAL A 67 -2.00 26.35 -18.92
CA VAL A 67 -0.70 25.65 -18.82
C VAL A 67 -0.74 24.47 -19.79
N ARG A 68 0.35 24.26 -20.52
CA ARG A 68 0.55 23.07 -21.36
C ARG A 68 1.53 22.13 -20.69
N ALA A 69 1.14 20.86 -20.57
CA ALA A 69 1.97 19.79 -20.04
C ALA A 69 2.22 18.75 -21.12
N SER A 70 3.46 18.27 -21.20
CA SER A 70 3.83 17.18 -22.11
C SER A 70 3.21 15.86 -21.65
N LEU A 71 2.85 15.02 -22.62
CA LEU A 71 2.35 13.67 -22.36
C LEU A 71 3.30 12.66 -23.02
N GLY A 72 3.83 11.76 -22.21
CA GLY A 72 4.66 10.63 -22.62
C GLY A 72 3.91 9.31 -22.49
N GLU A 73 4.38 8.31 -23.22
CA GLU A 73 3.88 6.94 -23.16
C GLU A 73 5.03 5.93 -23.09
N ARG A 74 4.85 4.89 -22.28
CA ARG A 74 5.73 3.72 -22.17
C ARG A 74 4.89 2.48 -21.89
N VAL A 75 5.25 1.35 -22.49
CA VAL A 75 4.70 0.04 -22.13
C VAL A 75 5.78 -0.74 -21.38
N GLU A 76 5.47 -1.23 -20.20
CA GLU A 76 6.40 -1.94 -19.33
C GLU A 76 5.65 -3.06 -18.59
N GLY A 77 6.20 -4.27 -18.54
CA GLY A 77 5.55 -5.39 -17.85
C GLY A 77 4.12 -5.70 -18.35
N GLY A 78 3.80 -5.40 -19.61
CA GLY A 78 2.46 -5.57 -20.18
C GLY A 78 1.44 -4.50 -19.77
N VAL A 79 1.86 -3.45 -19.05
CA VAL A 79 1.02 -2.31 -18.62
C VAL A 79 1.37 -1.07 -19.43
N ARG A 80 0.33 -0.32 -19.83
CA ARG A 80 0.45 0.96 -20.53
C ARG A 80 0.56 2.10 -19.51
N PHE A 81 1.72 2.75 -19.48
CA PHE A 81 1.99 3.93 -18.66
C PHE A 81 1.93 5.20 -19.49
N LEU A 82 1.21 6.19 -18.99
CA LEU A 82 1.20 7.56 -19.45
C LEU A 82 1.96 8.41 -18.42
N LEU A 83 2.84 9.29 -18.88
CA LEU A 83 3.65 10.16 -18.03
C LEU A 83 3.30 11.62 -18.32
N LEU A 84 2.81 12.35 -17.32
CA LEU A 84 2.39 13.74 -17.47
C LEU A 84 3.45 14.70 -16.93
N GLY A 85 4.07 15.47 -17.83
CA GLY A 85 5.09 16.45 -17.52
C GLY A 85 4.49 17.77 -17.01
N VAL A 86 4.25 17.85 -15.70
CA VAL A 86 3.91 19.10 -15.01
C VAL A 86 5.09 19.60 -14.17
N GLU A 87 5.09 20.89 -13.87
CA GLU A 87 6.10 21.54 -13.03
C GLU A 87 6.19 20.89 -11.63
N GLY A 88 7.42 20.70 -11.11
CA GLY A 88 7.67 20.22 -9.75
C GLY A 88 8.00 18.71 -9.60
N PHE A 89 8.08 17.95 -10.69
CA PHE A 89 8.36 16.50 -10.66
C PHE A 89 9.76 16.08 -11.16
N ASP A 90 10.57 17.01 -11.67
CA ASP A 90 11.98 16.78 -11.95
C ASP A 90 12.82 16.84 -10.65
N ARG A 91 12.62 15.85 -9.77
CA ARG A 91 13.22 15.77 -8.42
C ARG A 91 13.54 14.33 -8.04
N GLU A 92 14.27 14.17 -6.93
CA GLU A 92 14.70 12.86 -6.43
C GLU A 92 13.60 12.06 -5.74
N ARG A 93 12.77 12.71 -4.92
CA ARG A 93 11.75 12.03 -4.11
C ARG A 93 10.37 12.20 -4.72
N VAL A 94 9.49 11.23 -4.47
CA VAL A 94 8.09 11.28 -4.89
C VAL A 94 7.25 12.17 -3.98
N TYR A 95 7.57 12.27 -2.69
CA TYR A 95 6.85 13.07 -1.68
C TYR A 95 7.82 13.76 -0.72
N GLY A 96 7.27 14.56 0.19
CA GLY A 96 7.99 15.17 1.31
C GLY A 96 8.58 16.54 0.98
N TYR A 97 8.04 17.23 -0.02
CA TYR A 97 8.41 18.61 -0.31
C TYR A 97 7.34 19.59 0.20
N PRO A 98 7.72 20.81 0.62
CA PRO A 98 6.77 21.82 1.09
C PRO A 98 5.67 22.21 0.09
N ASP A 99 5.95 22.08 -1.21
CA ASP A 99 5.07 22.39 -2.33
C ASP A 99 4.29 21.16 -2.86
N ASP A 100 4.28 20.05 -2.11
CA ASP A 100 3.60 18.80 -2.49
C ASP A 100 2.14 19.02 -2.88
N ALA A 101 1.40 19.80 -2.09
CA ALA A 101 0.01 20.13 -2.40
C ALA A 101 -0.12 20.82 -3.76
N GLU A 102 0.74 21.80 -4.05
CA GLU A 102 0.67 22.57 -5.29
C GLU A 102 0.95 21.71 -6.53
N ARG A 103 2.06 20.95 -6.51
CA ARG A 103 2.46 20.12 -7.66
C ARG A 103 1.47 18.99 -7.93
N TYR A 104 0.92 18.37 -6.88
CA TYR A 104 -0.10 17.34 -7.07
C TYR A 104 -1.44 17.92 -7.53
N LEU A 105 -1.79 19.15 -7.14
CA LEU A 105 -2.94 19.85 -7.72
C LEU A 105 -2.74 20.11 -9.23
N ARG A 106 -1.56 20.60 -9.64
CA ARG A 106 -1.21 20.74 -11.07
C ARG A 106 -1.34 19.42 -11.81
N PHE A 107 -0.79 18.35 -11.24
CA PHE A 107 -0.89 17.01 -11.80
C PHE A 107 -2.35 16.55 -11.94
N THR A 108 -3.19 16.68 -10.91
CA THR A 108 -4.61 16.27 -10.99
C THR A 108 -5.41 17.06 -12.02
N LEU A 109 -5.14 18.35 -12.18
CA LEU A 109 -5.85 19.18 -13.16
C LEU A 109 -5.45 18.81 -14.60
N GLY A 110 -4.17 18.55 -14.86
CA GLY A 110 -3.75 18.01 -16.15
C GLY A 110 -4.25 16.57 -16.39
N ALA A 111 -4.26 15.73 -15.35
CA ALA A 111 -4.80 14.38 -15.40
C ALA A 111 -6.30 14.33 -15.70
N ALA A 112 -7.07 15.34 -15.25
CA ALA A 112 -8.50 15.46 -15.56
C ALA A 112 -8.75 15.60 -17.07
N GLU A 113 -7.85 16.25 -17.80
CA GLU A 113 -7.93 16.39 -19.26
C GLU A 113 -7.48 15.10 -19.97
N VAL A 114 -6.48 14.39 -19.44
CA VAL A 114 -6.12 13.04 -19.95
C VAL A 114 -7.28 12.05 -19.77
N ALA A 115 -8.03 12.16 -18.66
CA ALA A 115 -9.14 11.27 -18.34
C ALA A 115 -10.29 11.30 -19.36
N LEU A 116 -10.41 12.36 -20.17
CA LEU A 116 -11.41 12.45 -21.26
C LEU A 116 -11.25 11.36 -22.33
N GLY A 117 -10.07 10.74 -22.44
CA GLY A 117 -9.82 9.62 -23.34
C GLY A 117 -10.36 8.27 -22.86
N PHE A 118 -10.93 8.21 -21.64
CA PHE A 118 -11.31 6.99 -20.93
C PHE A 118 -12.79 7.03 -20.51
N ASP A 119 -13.33 5.88 -20.12
CA ASP A 119 -14.73 5.78 -19.72
C ASP A 119 -14.91 6.13 -18.22
N LEU A 120 -13.87 5.93 -17.41
CA LEU A 120 -13.79 6.38 -16.02
C LEU A 120 -12.33 6.60 -15.57
N VAL A 121 -12.17 7.37 -14.49
CA VAL A 121 -10.90 7.55 -13.81
C VAL A 121 -10.89 6.81 -12.47
N HIS A 122 -9.77 6.19 -12.14
CA HIS A 122 -9.54 5.56 -10.84
C HIS A 122 -8.40 6.29 -10.12
N ALA A 123 -8.76 7.19 -9.21
CA ALA A 123 -7.83 8.00 -8.44
C ALA A 123 -7.33 7.26 -7.19
N HIS A 124 -6.03 7.33 -6.92
CA HIS A 124 -5.40 6.69 -5.76
C HIS A 124 -4.81 7.74 -4.80
N ASP A 125 -5.23 7.68 -3.53
CA ASP A 125 -4.79 8.54 -2.42
C ASP A 125 -4.96 10.05 -2.64
N TRP A 126 -4.59 10.84 -1.63
CA TRP A 126 -4.80 12.29 -1.60
C TRP A 126 -4.22 13.02 -2.82
N THR A 127 -3.13 12.50 -3.41
CA THR A 127 -2.44 13.07 -4.57
C THR A 127 -3.26 13.07 -5.85
N ALA A 128 -4.24 12.17 -5.96
CA ALA A 128 -5.13 12.07 -7.11
C ALA A 128 -6.61 12.37 -6.74
N ALA A 129 -6.90 12.55 -5.45
CA ALA A 129 -8.27 12.59 -4.93
C ALA A 129 -9.16 13.69 -5.55
N LEU A 130 -8.57 14.83 -5.94
CA LEU A 130 -9.32 15.93 -6.56
C LEU A 130 -9.96 15.53 -7.91
N LEU A 131 -9.46 14.49 -8.59
CA LEU A 131 -10.08 13.98 -9.82
C LEU A 131 -11.54 13.57 -9.62
N ALA A 132 -11.93 13.18 -8.41
CA ALA A 132 -13.32 12.90 -8.08
C ALA A 132 -14.27 14.09 -8.32
N LEU A 133 -13.73 15.30 -8.24
CA LEU A 133 -14.45 16.55 -8.48
C LEU A 133 -14.08 17.18 -9.85
N ALA A 134 -12.81 17.09 -10.25
CA ALA A 134 -12.29 17.79 -11.42
C ALA A 134 -12.44 17.03 -12.74
N ALA A 135 -12.53 15.69 -12.71
CA ALA A 135 -12.67 14.90 -13.93
C ALA A 135 -14.08 15.02 -14.52
N LYS A 136 -14.16 15.07 -15.85
CA LYS A 136 -15.42 15.11 -16.62
C LYS A 136 -16.01 13.71 -16.88
N VAL A 137 -15.36 12.67 -16.35
CA VAL A 137 -15.78 11.26 -16.42
C VAL A 137 -16.02 10.74 -15.00
N PRO A 138 -16.82 9.68 -14.79
CA PRO A 138 -17.02 9.10 -13.48
C PRO A 138 -15.71 8.72 -12.80
N ALA A 139 -15.63 8.96 -11.48
CA ALA A 139 -14.44 8.65 -10.69
C ALA A 139 -14.69 7.53 -9.69
N VAL A 140 -13.76 6.59 -9.64
CA VAL A 140 -13.53 5.70 -8.49
C VAL A 140 -12.36 6.23 -7.70
N TYR A 141 -12.48 6.29 -6.38
CA TYR A 141 -11.44 6.80 -5.50
C TYR A 141 -10.98 5.74 -4.50
N THR A 142 -9.70 5.41 -4.48
CA THR A 142 -9.14 4.44 -3.53
C THR A 142 -8.31 5.12 -2.46
N ILE A 143 -8.64 4.79 -1.21
CA ILE A 143 -7.88 5.16 -0.02
C ILE A 143 -6.93 4.01 0.30
N HIS A 144 -5.62 4.22 0.12
CA HIS A 144 -4.58 3.29 0.54
C HIS A 144 -4.06 3.61 1.93
N ASN A 145 -3.96 4.89 2.30
CA ASN A 145 -3.53 5.31 3.63
C ASN A 145 -4.23 6.60 4.09
N LEU A 146 -5.06 6.50 5.13
CA LEU A 146 -5.86 7.61 5.65
C LEU A 146 -5.03 8.65 6.44
N ALA A 147 -3.79 8.33 6.79
CA ALA A 147 -2.90 9.23 7.52
C ALA A 147 -2.44 10.42 6.68
N HIS A 148 -2.40 10.29 5.35
CA HIS A 148 -1.98 11.34 4.43
C HIS A 148 -3.18 11.88 3.65
N GLN A 149 -3.74 13.01 4.09
CA GLN A 149 -5.03 13.50 3.60
C GLN A 149 -4.93 14.66 2.59
N GLY A 150 -3.75 15.26 2.42
CA GLY A 150 -3.55 16.42 1.56
C GLY A 150 -4.32 17.65 2.06
N LEU A 151 -3.88 18.22 3.19
CA LEU A 151 -4.49 19.43 3.74
C LEU A 151 -3.90 20.69 3.09
N VAL A 152 -4.75 21.52 2.49
CA VAL A 152 -4.35 22.73 1.75
C VAL A 152 -4.97 23.96 2.40
N GLU A 153 -4.27 25.09 2.33
CA GLU A 153 -4.84 26.38 2.74
C GLU A 153 -5.94 26.78 1.73
N PRO A 154 -7.15 27.17 2.18
CA PRO A 154 -8.26 27.46 1.29
C PRO A 154 -7.98 28.51 0.20
N ALA A 155 -7.43 29.68 0.55
CA ALA A 155 -7.13 30.74 -0.42
C ALA A 155 -6.19 30.25 -1.53
N LEU A 156 -5.14 29.53 -1.19
CA LEU A 156 -4.22 28.90 -2.16
C LEU A 156 -4.93 27.86 -3.02
N PHE A 157 -5.72 26.96 -2.41
CA PHE A 157 -6.44 25.92 -3.15
C PHE A 157 -7.38 26.50 -4.21
N PHE A 158 -8.21 27.48 -3.85
CA PHE A 158 -9.17 28.08 -4.77
C PHE A 158 -8.48 28.96 -5.82
N HIS A 159 -7.40 29.66 -5.45
CA HIS A 159 -6.58 30.39 -6.42
C HIS A 159 -5.99 29.45 -7.47
N TRP A 160 -5.32 28.37 -7.04
CA TRP A 160 -4.63 27.43 -7.93
C TRP A 160 -5.60 26.66 -8.83
N THR A 161 -6.70 26.16 -8.27
CA THR A 161 -7.64 25.29 -9.00
C THR A 161 -8.64 26.05 -9.84
N GLY A 162 -8.94 27.32 -9.49
CA GLY A 162 -10.03 28.08 -10.09
C GLY A 162 -11.42 27.54 -9.77
N LEU A 163 -11.54 26.62 -8.81
CA LEU A 163 -12.82 26.11 -8.32
C LEU A 163 -13.56 27.21 -7.55
N PRO A 164 -14.91 27.18 -7.51
CA PRO A 164 -15.67 28.20 -6.80
C PRO A 164 -15.58 28.03 -5.28
N TRP A 165 -15.46 29.15 -4.56
CA TRP A 165 -15.44 29.19 -3.09
C TRP A 165 -16.70 28.59 -2.45
N SER A 166 -17.80 28.47 -3.18
CA SER A 166 -19.03 27.82 -2.73
C SER A 166 -18.84 26.34 -2.37
N LEU A 167 -17.72 25.70 -2.74
CA LEU A 167 -17.36 24.34 -2.33
C LEU A 167 -16.69 24.29 -0.94
N PHE A 168 -16.38 25.44 -0.33
CA PHE A 168 -15.76 25.51 0.99
C PHE A 168 -16.80 25.48 2.12
N HIS A 169 -17.42 24.32 2.30
CA HIS A 169 -18.34 24.06 3.41
C HIS A 169 -18.24 22.61 3.89
N MET A 170 -18.82 22.35 5.06
CA MET A 170 -18.70 21.08 5.79
C MET A 170 -19.19 19.86 5.00
N GLU A 171 -20.14 20.03 4.08
CA GLU A 171 -20.65 18.94 3.24
C GLU A 171 -19.79 18.69 1.97
N ALA A 172 -18.76 19.50 1.74
CA ALA A 172 -17.87 19.41 0.58
C ALA A 172 -16.38 19.39 1.01
N LEU A 173 -15.62 20.45 0.74
CA LEU A 173 -14.16 20.44 0.84
C LEU A 173 -13.61 20.84 2.22
N GLU A 174 -14.38 21.57 3.03
CA GLU A 174 -13.92 22.13 4.30
C GLU A 174 -13.66 21.03 5.33
N PHE A 175 -12.56 21.14 6.06
CA PHE A 175 -12.17 20.23 7.12
C PHE A 175 -11.32 20.96 8.15
N HIS A 176 -11.95 21.35 9.26
CA HIS A 176 -11.31 22.09 10.37
C HIS A 176 -10.57 23.37 9.90
N GLY A 177 -11.21 24.15 9.05
CA GLY A 177 -10.67 25.41 8.50
C GLY A 177 -9.67 25.22 7.35
N ARG A 178 -9.46 23.99 6.87
CA ARG A 178 -8.59 23.66 5.74
C ARG A 178 -9.38 23.00 4.61
N VAL A 179 -8.81 22.95 3.42
CA VAL A 179 -9.31 22.08 2.34
C VAL A 179 -8.67 20.71 2.51
N ASN A 180 -9.47 19.65 2.46
CA ASN A 180 -8.99 18.27 2.54
C ASN A 180 -9.21 17.53 1.21
N LEU A 181 -8.12 17.20 0.51
CA LEU A 181 -8.18 16.58 -0.81
C LEU A 181 -8.75 15.16 -0.75
N MET A 182 -8.38 14.37 0.26
CA MET A 182 -8.96 13.03 0.46
C MET A 182 -10.46 13.10 0.73
N LYS A 183 -10.91 14.09 1.52
CA LYS A 183 -12.35 14.36 1.72
C LYS A 183 -13.04 14.63 0.39
N ALA A 184 -12.44 15.43 -0.51
CA ALA A 184 -12.98 15.64 -1.86
C ALA A 184 -13.15 14.32 -2.62
N GLY A 185 -12.14 13.45 -2.57
CA GLY A 185 -12.20 12.10 -3.12
C GLY A 185 -13.40 11.30 -2.59
N ILE A 186 -13.60 11.29 -1.27
CA ILE A 186 -14.70 10.56 -0.63
C ILE A 186 -16.06 11.14 -1.00
N VAL A 187 -16.21 12.46 -0.94
CA VAL A 187 -17.49 13.15 -1.13
C VAL A 187 -17.95 13.06 -2.60
N PHE A 188 -17.06 13.32 -3.55
CA PHE A 188 -17.44 13.50 -4.96
C PHE A 188 -17.32 12.24 -5.82
N ALA A 189 -16.52 11.22 -5.43
CA ALA A 189 -16.37 10.02 -6.24
C ALA A 189 -17.67 9.22 -6.32
N ARG A 190 -17.88 8.51 -7.42
CA ARG A 190 -19.07 7.66 -7.61
C ARG A 190 -18.96 6.35 -6.84
N ALA A 191 -17.75 5.82 -6.73
CA ALA A 191 -17.38 4.72 -5.85
C ALA A 191 -16.13 5.12 -5.04
N VAL A 192 -16.10 4.73 -3.77
CA VAL A 192 -14.92 4.82 -2.92
C VAL A 192 -14.48 3.39 -2.61
N THR A 193 -13.20 3.08 -2.76
CA THR A 193 -12.66 1.79 -2.32
C THR A 193 -11.57 1.99 -1.29
N THR A 194 -11.33 0.96 -0.49
CA THR A 194 -10.14 0.85 0.34
C THR A 194 -9.65 -0.59 0.34
N VAL A 195 -8.43 -0.78 0.81
CA VAL A 195 -7.60 -1.94 0.47
C VAL A 195 -7.84 -3.19 1.33
N SER A 196 -8.92 -3.22 2.13
CA SER A 196 -9.45 -4.45 2.74
C SER A 196 -10.87 -4.28 3.31
N PRO A 197 -11.67 -5.36 3.43
CA PRO A 197 -12.98 -5.34 4.07
C PRO A 197 -12.95 -4.89 5.53
N SER A 198 -12.05 -5.43 6.36
CA SER A 198 -11.98 -5.05 7.77
C SER A 198 -11.56 -3.60 7.94
N TYR A 199 -10.63 -3.11 7.12
CA TYR A 199 -10.22 -1.71 7.18
C TYR A 199 -11.34 -0.76 6.76
N ALA A 200 -12.18 -1.13 5.78
CA ALA A 200 -13.35 -0.34 5.40
C ALA A 200 -14.31 -0.12 6.57
N GLU A 201 -14.43 -1.10 7.47
CA GLU A 201 -15.20 -0.97 8.71
C GLU A 201 -14.46 -0.13 9.76
N GLU A 202 -13.17 -0.35 9.94
CA GLU A 202 -12.36 0.34 10.94
C GLU A 202 -12.27 1.85 10.71
N ILE A 203 -12.05 2.30 9.47
CA ILE A 203 -11.94 3.74 9.15
C ILE A 203 -13.23 4.53 9.38
N LYS A 204 -14.35 3.85 9.62
CA LYS A 204 -15.61 4.47 10.04
C LYS A 204 -15.70 4.68 11.56
N THR A 205 -14.66 4.35 12.31
CA THR A 205 -14.57 4.55 13.77
C THR A 205 -13.61 5.69 14.10
N PRO A 206 -13.78 6.38 15.25
CA PRO A 206 -12.87 7.45 15.66
C PRO A 206 -11.40 7.01 15.83
N GLU A 207 -11.16 5.73 16.19
CA GLU A 207 -9.82 5.20 16.42
C GLU A 207 -8.97 5.17 15.12
N PHE A 208 -9.59 4.86 13.99
CA PHE A 208 -8.88 4.67 12.71
C PHE A 208 -9.27 5.68 11.62
N GLY A 209 -10.34 6.46 11.84
CA GLY A 209 -10.90 7.35 10.84
C GLY A 209 -10.16 8.67 10.66
N MET A 210 -9.18 8.99 11.51
CA MET A 210 -8.33 10.19 11.38
C MET A 210 -9.14 11.48 11.14
N GLY A 211 -10.31 11.61 11.78
CA GLY A 211 -11.26 12.73 11.64
C GLY A 211 -12.22 12.63 10.45
N LEU A 212 -12.01 11.69 9.53
CA LEU A 212 -12.87 11.43 8.37
C LEU A 212 -13.94 10.37 8.63
N GLU A 213 -14.00 9.75 9.81
CA GLU A 213 -14.95 8.67 10.12
C GLU A 213 -16.41 9.10 9.91
N GLY A 214 -16.75 10.36 10.22
CA GLY A 214 -18.09 10.90 9.98
C GLY A 214 -18.43 10.99 8.49
N VAL A 215 -17.47 11.45 7.69
CA VAL A 215 -17.59 11.53 6.23
C VAL A 215 -17.71 10.13 5.63
N LEU A 216 -16.88 9.19 6.07
CA LEU A 216 -16.89 7.80 5.61
C LEU A 216 -18.20 7.08 5.97
N ARG A 217 -18.74 7.29 7.17
CA ARG A 217 -20.07 6.78 7.55
C ARG A 217 -21.17 7.36 6.66
N ARG A 218 -21.15 8.67 6.41
CA ARG A 218 -22.12 9.34 5.53
C ARG A 218 -22.09 8.80 4.09
N HIS A 219 -20.92 8.37 3.63
CA HIS A 219 -20.73 7.83 2.27
C HIS A 219 -20.56 6.31 2.23
N ALA A 220 -20.95 5.58 3.28
CA ALA A 220 -20.78 4.14 3.37
C ALA A 220 -21.51 3.37 2.23
N GLY A 221 -22.61 3.92 1.71
CA GLY A 221 -23.37 3.33 0.60
C GLY A 221 -22.62 3.26 -0.74
N LYS A 222 -21.44 3.87 -0.84
CA LYS A 222 -20.54 3.76 -2.00
C LYS A 222 -19.12 3.33 -1.63
N LEU A 223 -18.90 2.84 -0.40
CA LEU A 223 -17.60 2.40 0.11
C LEU A 223 -17.43 0.88 -0.07
N PHE A 224 -16.37 0.47 -0.76
CA PHE A 224 -16.01 -0.92 -1.01
C PHE A 224 -14.70 -1.26 -0.29
N GLY A 225 -14.72 -2.29 0.55
CA GLY A 225 -13.48 -2.91 1.04
C GLY A 225 -13.03 -4.00 0.08
N ILE A 226 -11.91 -3.79 -0.61
CA ILE A 226 -11.37 -4.72 -1.61
C ILE A 226 -9.94 -5.06 -1.21
N LEU A 227 -9.69 -6.31 -0.84
CA LEU A 227 -8.37 -6.76 -0.44
C LEU A 227 -7.38 -6.66 -1.61
N ASN A 228 -6.16 -6.18 -1.38
CA ASN A 228 -5.13 -6.20 -2.41
C ASN A 228 -4.74 -7.62 -2.80
N GLY A 229 -4.34 -7.80 -4.06
CA GLY A 229 -3.64 -9.01 -4.50
C GLY A 229 -2.12 -8.86 -4.38
N LEU A 230 -1.43 -9.99 -4.44
CA LEU A 230 0.02 -10.11 -4.58
C LEU A 230 0.35 -10.44 -6.04
N ASP A 231 1.43 -9.86 -6.55
CA ASP A 231 2.02 -10.28 -7.82
C ASP A 231 2.73 -11.63 -7.61
N LEU A 232 2.03 -12.72 -7.91
CA LEU A 232 2.56 -14.06 -7.64
C LEU A 232 3.73 -14.43 -8.54
N GLU A 233 3.95 -13.76 -9.67
CA GLU A 233 5.14 -13.98 -10.50
C GLU A 233 6.36 -13.34 -9.84
N ALA A 234 6.20 -12.14 -9.28
CA ALA A 234 7.26 -11.46 -8.55
C ALA A 234 7.56 -12.09 -7.17
N PHE A 235 6.60 -12.83 -6.59
CA PHE A 235 6.68 -13.43 -5.26
C PHE A 235 6.45 -14.95 -5.31
N ASP A 236 7.27 -15.66 -6.09
CA ASP A 236 7.19 -17.12 -6.24
C ASP A 236 8.43 -17.84 -5.67
N PRO A 237 8.36 -18.53 -4.53
CA PRO A 237 9.52 -19.24 -3.98
C PRO A 237 10.07 -20.35 -4.90
N ALA A 238 9.30 -20.79 -5.91
CA ALA A 238 9.75 -21.76 -6.89
C ALA A 238 10.64 -21.14 -7.99
N GLN A 239 10.58 -19.82 -8.20
CA GLN A 239 11.26 -19.11 -9.30
C GLN A 239 11.98 -17.83 -8.84
N ASP A 240 11.95 -17.51 -7.54
CA ASP A 240 12.52 -16.27 -7.01
C ASP A 240 14.06 -16.30 -7.10
N PRO A 241 14.69 -15.43 -7.90
CA PRO A 241 16.13 -15.41 -8.12
C PRO A 241 16.93 -14.97 -6.88
N HIS A 242 16.26 -14.41 -5.86
CA HIS A 242 16.90 -14.02 -4.61
C HIS A 242 17.06 -15.18 -3.63
N LEU A 243 16.50 -16.36 -3.93
CA LEU A 243 16.60 -17.55 -3.09
C LEU A 243 17.76 -18.45 -3.53
N PRO A 244 18.47 -19.10 -2.58
CA PRO A 244 19.57 -20.02 -2.91
C PRO A 244 19.08 -21.35 -3.49
N ALA A 245 17.79 -21.65 -3.34
CA ALA A 245 17.14 -22.87 -3.76
C ALA A 245 15.65 -22.59 -4.00
N PRO A 246 15.06 -23.08 -5.10
CA PRO A 246 13.62 -23.05 -5.27
C PRO A 246 12.96 -24.01 -4.28
N TYR A 247 11.71 -23.72 -3.91
CA TYR A 247 10.89 -24.64 -3.12
C TYR A 247 9.39 -24.40 -3.37
N SER A 248 8.58 -25.37 -2.96
CA SER A 248 7.12 -25.27 -2.94
C SER A 248 6.56 -25.68 -1.58
N ARG A 249 5.23 -25.71 -1.46
CA ARG A 249 4.56 -26.24 -0.26
C ARG A 249 4.76 -27.75 -0.13
N GLU A 250 4.75 -28.45 -1.26
CA GLU A 250 4.86 -29.91 -1.37
C GLU A 250 6.31 -30.37 -1.16
N ASP A 251 7.28 -29.55 -1.58
CA ASP A 251 8.70 -29.74 -1.30
C ASP A 251 9.31 -28.46 -0.70
N PRO A 252 9.27 -28.31 0.64
CA PRO A 252 9.81 -27.14 1.32
C PRO A 252 11.32 -27.23 1.58
N SER A 253 12.04 -28.20 1.01
CA SER A 253 13.46 -28.43 1.30
C SER A 253 14.35 -27.20 1.01
N GLY A 254 14.03 -26.41 -0.01
CA GLY A 254 14.73 -25.15 -0.30
C GLY A 254 14.57 -24.08 0.78
N LYS A 255 13.54 -24.15 1.64
CA LYS A 255 13.36 -23.26 2.79
C LYS A 255 14.48 -23.42 3.82
N ALA A 256 14.95 -24.65 4.05
CA ALA A 256 16.08 -24.91 4.94
C ALA A 256 17.37 -24.24 4.43
N ARG A 257 17.62 -24.32 3.11
CA ARG A 257 18.76 -23.62 2.47
C ARG A 257 18.63 -22.10 2.57
N ALA A 258 17.43 -21.56 2.43
CA ALA A 258 17.18 -20.12 2.63
C ALA A 258 17.45 -19.68 4.08
N LYS A 259 17.07 -20.51 5.06
CA LYS A 259 17.33 -20.29 6.48
C LYS A 259 18.83 -20.31 6.79
N GLU A 260 19.58 -21.28 6.29
CA GLU A 260 21.05 -21.31 6.41
C GLU A 260 21.73 -20.09 5.77
N ALA A 261 21.28 -19.70 4.56
CA ALA A 261 21.80 -18.51 3.90
C ALA A 261 21.51 -17.23 4.69
N LEU A 262 20.31 -17.10 5.27
CA LEU A 262 19.94 -15.99 6.14
C LEU A 262 20.82 -15.96 7.39
N TRP A 263 21.08 -17.10 8.02
CA TRP A 263 21.97 -17.21 9.17
C TRP A 263 23.39 -16.79 8.83
N GLY A 264 23.95 -17.29 7.73
CA GLY A 264 25.29 -16.91 7.28
C GLY A 264 25.42 -15.41 6.99
N ARG A 265 24.35 -14.79 6.48
CA ARG A 265 24.34 -13.37 6.12
C ARG A 265 24.11 -12.42 7.31
N THR A 266 23.45 -12.89 8.37
CA THR A 266 23.04 -12.06 9.52
C THR A 266 23.75 -12.41 10.82
N GLY A 267 24.33 -13.60 10.92
CA GLY A 267 24.88 -14.15 12.16
C GLY A 267 23.83 -14.63 13.17
N LEU A 268 22.54 -14.64 12.81
CA LEU A 268 21.45 -15.01 13.71
C LEU A 268 20.90 -16.41 13.41
N ALA A 269 20.95 -17.32 14.38
CA ALA A 269 20.37 -18.67 14.29
C ALA A 269 18.88 -18.73 14.73
N ALA A 270 18.22 -19.89 14.60
CA ALA A 270 16.84 -20.07 15.09
C ALA A 270 16.77 -20.18 16.63
N PRO A 271 15.63 -19.82 17.26
CA PRO A 271 14.43 -19.26 16.64
C PRO A 271 14.57 -17.76 16.32
N LEU A 272 14.30 -17.40 15.07
CA LEU A 272 14.47 -16.06 14.51
C LEU A 272 13.12 -15.37 14.28
N LEU A 273 12.88 -14.29 15.03
CA LEU A 273 11.82 -13.32 14.76
C LEU A 273 12.36 -12.28 13.79
N ALA A 274 11.57 -11.92 12.78
CA ALA A 274 11.98 -10.92 11.81
C ALA A 274 10.94 -9.83 11.60
N TYR A 275 11.40 -8.62 11.32
CA TYR A 275 10.60 -7.52 10.81
C TYR A 275 11.17 -7.04 9.49
N VAL A 276 10.29 -6.78 8.51
CA VAL A 276 10.63 -6.19 7.22
C VAL A 276 9.66 -5.05 6.94
N GLY A 277 10.16 -3.83 6.79
CA GLY A 277 9.31 -2.69 6.46
C GLY A 277 9.87 -1.34 6.88
N ARG A 278 9.09 -0.28 6.68
CA ARG A 278 9.47 1.09 7.08
C ARG A 278 9.56 1.21 8.60
N LEU A 279 10.51 1.99 9.12
CA LEU A 279 10.55 2.39 10.52
C LEU A 279 9.67 3.63 10.70
N ASP A 280 8.39 3.38 10.92
CA ASP A 280 7.33 4.40 11.03
C ASP A 280 6.49 4.08 12.27
N PRO A 281 6.08 5.07 13.08
CA PRO A 281 5.26 4.84 14.27
C PRO A 281 3.99 4.02 13.98
N GLN A 282 3.41 4.09 12.78
CA GLN A 282 2.30 3.25 12.35
C GLN A 282 2.61 1.75 12.47
N LYS A 283 3.87 1.34 12.23
CA LYS A 283 4.26 -0.07 12.13
C LYS A 283 4.47 -0.75 13.47
N GLY A 284 4.44 0.00 14.57
CA GLY A 284 4.43 -0.54 15.93
C GLY A 284 5.76 -1.12 16.39
N LEU A 285 6.89 -0.56 15.92
CA LEU A 285 8.22 -1.04 16.29
C LEU A 285 8.66 -0.64 17.70
N ASP A 286 8.05 0.40 18.26
CA ASP A 286 8.06 0.69 19.71
C ASP A 286 7.66 -0.54 20.53
N LEU A 287 6.61 -1.25 20.09
CA LEU A 287 6.15 -2.48 20.72
C LEU A 287 7.21 -3.60 20.71
N VAL A 288 7.96 -3.68 19.62
CA VAL A 288 9.03 -4.68 19.45
C VAL A 288 10.21 -4.37 20.36
N LEU A 289 10.59 -3.10 20.47
CA LEU A 289 11.65 -2.65 21.37
C LEU A 289 11.29 -2.91 22.84
N GLU A 290 10.05 -2.64 23.24
CA GLU A 290 9.57 -2.91 24.61
C GLU A 290 9.50 -4.42 24.92
N ALA A 291 9.12 -5.26 23.94
CA ALA A 291 9.07 -6.71 24.09
C ALA A 291 10.45 -7.39 23.98
N LEU A 292 11.47 -6.70 23.47
CA LEU A 292 12.77 -7.27 23.14
C LEU A 292 13.46 -7.98 24.31
N PRO A 293 13.53 -7.42 25.54
CA PRO A 293 14.17 -8.11 26.66
C PRO A 293 13.57 -9.50 26.90
N HIS A 294 12.24 -9.61 26.89
CA HIS A 294 11.52 -10.87 27.07
C HIS A 294 11.78 -11.86 25.92
N PHE A 295 11.86 -11.39 24.67
CA PHE A 295 12.23 -12.25 23.55
C PHE A 295 13.62 -12.86 23.75
N LEU A 296 14.60 -12.04 24.15
CA LEU A 296 15.97 -12.49 24.36
C LEU A 296 16.11 -13.46 25.53
N GLU A 297 15.40 -13.22 26.63
CA GLU A 297 15.35 -14.14 27.79
C GLU A 297 14.79 -15.51 27.41
N LEU A 298 13.82 -15.56 26.49
CA LEU A 298 13.22 -16.79 25.99
C LEU A 298 14.02 -17.43 24.85
N GLY A 299 15.19 -16.88 24.51
CA GLY A 299 16.12 -17.44 23.53
C GLY A 299 15.79 -17.09 22.06
N PHE A 300 14.83 -16.20 21.81
CA PHE A 300 14.59 -15.68 20.47
C PHE A 300 15.70 -14.72 20.04
N ARG A 301 15.89 -14.63 18.73
CA ARG A 301 16.74 -13.63 18.08
C ARG A 301 15.86 -12.70 17.24
N LEU A 302 16.30 -11.47 17.07
CA LEU A 302 15.55 -10.45 16.33
C LEU A 302 16.37 -9.91 15.15
N LEU A 303 15.78 -10.00 13.96
CA LEU A 303 16.25 -9.30 12.77
C LEU A 303 15.26 -8.18 12.40
N VAL A 304 15.76 -6.95 12.26
CA VAL A 304 14.98 -5.83 11.75
C VAL A 304 15.62 -5.37 10.43
N LEU A 305 14.84 -5.38 9.35
CA LEU A 305 15.26 -4.90 8.04
C LEU A 305 14.36 -3.74 7.58
N GLY A 306 14.98 -2.59 7.37
CA GLY A 306 14.32 -1.44 6.77
C GLY A 306 14.92 -0.11 7.20
N VAL A 307 14.34 0.97 6.68
CA VAL A 307 14.75 2.34 7.00
C VAL A 307 13.56 3.18 7.43
N GLY A 308 13.80 4.28 8.11
CA GLY A 308 12.75 5.23 8.48
C GLY A 308 13.23 6.24 9.49
N GLU A 309 12.38 6.59 10.45
CA GLU A 309 12.62 7.69 11.37
C GLU A 309 13.74 7.38 12.37
N GLU A 310 14.63 8.35 12.58
CA GLU A 310 15.79 8.26 13.48
C GLU A 310 15.39 7.89 14.93
N GLY A 311 14.21 8.36 15.38
CA GLY A 311 13.67 8.03 16.70
C GLY A 311 13.39 6.54 16.90
N LEU A 312 13.15 5.78 15.83
CA LEU A 312 13.01 4.32 15.86
C LEU A 312 14.31 3.61 15.47
N ALA A 313 15.07 4.14 14.51
CA ALA A 313 16.30 3.53 14.03
C ALA A 313 17.39 3.48 15.10
N ARG A 314 17.56 4.57 15.86
CA ARG A 314 18.58 4.67 16.91
C ARG A 314 18.44 3.59 17.99
N PRO A 315 17.26 3.37 18.62
CA PRO A 315 17.08 2.29 19.58
C PRO A 315 17.43 0.90 19.03
N PHE A 316 17.17 0.60 17.76
CA PHE A 316 17.57 -0.70 17.18
C PHE A 316 19.08 -0.82 16.96
N ARG A 317 19.78 0.27 16.62
CA ARG A 317 21.26 0.30 16.58
C ARG A 317 21.85 0.06 17.97
N GLU A 318 21.29 0.71 18.99
CA GLU A 318 21.69 0.53 20.38
C GLU A 318 21.42 -0.91 20.87
N ALA A 319 20.27 -1.48 20.51
CA ALA A 319 19.90 -2.86 20.84
C ALA A 319 20.82 -3.90 20.17
N GLU A 320 21.18 -3.69 18.90
CA GLU A 320 22.17 -4.53 18.21
C GLU A 320 23.54 -4.49 18.92
N ALA A 321 24.02 -3.29 19.26
CA ALA A 321 25.30 -3.12 19.96
C ALA A 321 25.30 -3.77 21.35
N ALA A 322 24.17 -3.71 22.07
CA ALA A 322 24.01 -4.31 23.40
C ALA A 322 23.86 -5.84 23.37
N HIS A 323 23.42 -6.41 22.24
CA HIS A 323 23.09 -7.84 22.12
C HIS A 323 23.68 -8.49 20.85
N PRO A 324 25.02 -8.47 20.70
CA PRO A 324 25.69 -9.03 19.53
C PRO A 324 25.36 -10.52 19.37
N GLY A 325 25.07 -10.93 18.12
CA GLY A 325 24.67 -12.31 17.80
C GLY A 325 23.24 -12.69 18.21
N ARG A 326 22.47 -11.76 18.80
CA ARG A 326 21.05 -11.98 19.12
C ARG A 326 20.12 -10.95 18.48
N VAL A 327 20.60 -9.74 18.23
CA VAL A 327 19.87 -8.69 17.52
C VAL A 327 20.69 -8.25 16.31
N ARG A 328 20.02 -8.06 15.17
CA ARG A 328 20.62 -7.52 13.94
C ARG A 328 19.68 -6.47 13.37
N PHE A 329 20.18 -5.25 13.18
CA PHE A 329 19.43 -4.20 12.48
C PHE A 329 20.14 -3.87 11.16
N VAL A 330 19.41 -4.06 10.06
CA VAL A 330 19.89 -3.74 8.71
C VAL A 330 19.13 -2.53 8.21
N GLU A 331 19.78 -1.37 8.33
CA GLU A 331 19.24 -0.07 7.94
C GLU A 331 19.40 0.16 6.43
N ALA A 332 18.69 -0.63 5.63
CA ALA A 332 18.74 -0.54 4.16
C ALA A 332 17.45 -1.01 3.49
N TYR A 333 17.25 -0.55 2.25
CA TYR A 333 16.35 -1.21 1.31
C TYR A 333 17.13 -2.29 0.57
N ASP A 334 16.97 -3.55 0.99
CA ASP A 334 17.64 -4.71 0.40
C ASP A 334 16.61 -5.77 0.04
N GLU A 335 16.22 -5.81 -1.24
CA GLU A 335 15.21 -6.74 -1.72
C GLU A 335 15.67 -8.20 -1.56
N THR A 336 16.92 -8.50 -1.90
CA THR A 336 17.48 -9.86 -1.75
C THR A 336 17.42 -10.32 -0.29
N LEU A 337 17.79 -9.45 0.66
CA LEU A 337 17.69 -9.78 2.08
C LEU A 337 16.25 -9.96 2.50
N ALA A 338 15.33 -9.09 2.05
CA ALA A 338 13.92 -9.23 2.34
C ALA A 338 13.36 -10.59 1.88
N ARG A 339 13.69 -11.03 0.66
CA ARG A 339 13.28 -12.37 0.16
C ARG A 339 13.83 -13.50 1.01
N LEU A 340 15.11 -13.42 1.40
CA LEU A 340 15.72 -14.38 2.31
C LEU A 340 15.05 -14.37 3.69
N VAL A 341 14.64 -13.21 4.20
CA VAL A 341 13.90 -13.11 5.47
C VAL A 341 12.54 -13.78 5.37
N TYR A 342 11.77 -13.48 4.31
CA TYR A 342 10.47 -14.13 4.09
C TYR A 342 10.59 -15.64 3.92
N ALA A 343 11.69 -16.14 3.34
CA ALA A 343 11.94 -17.58 3.21
C ALA A 343 12.53 -18.23 4.48
N GLY A 344 13.41 -17.54 5.21
CA GLY A 344 14.29 -18.16 6.20
C GLY A 344 13.96 -17.87 7.67
N ALA A 345 13.15 -16.85 7.96
CA ALA A 345 12.75 -16.54 9.34
C ALA A 345 11.74 -17.57 9.89
N ASP A 346 11.68 -17.69 11.22
CA ASP A 346 10.74 -18.61 11.88
C ASP A 346 9.37 -17.94 12.13
N ALA A 347 9.36 -16.62 12.31
CA ALA A 347 8.13 -15.82 12.36
C ALA A 347 8.38 -14.39 11.88
N LEU A 348 7.41 -13.83 11.14
CA LEU A 348 7.42 -12.43 10.76
C LEU A 348 6.56 -11.62 11.75
N LEU A 349 7.13 -10.60 12.39
CA LEU A 349 6.41 -9.67 13.27
C LEU A 349 5.73 -8.59 12.42
N VAL A 350 4.41 -8.42 12.62
CA VAL A 350 3.62 -7.36 11.98
C VAL A 350 2.77 -6.62 13.04
N PRO A 351 3.41 -5.88 13.95
CA PRO A 351 2.77 -5.34 15.16
C PRO A 351 2.04 -4.00 14.93
N SER A 352 1.52 -3.76 13.74
CA SER A 352 1.06 -2.43 13.32
C SER A 352 -0.05 -1.84 14.19
N ARG A 353 0.04 -0.53 14.45
CA ARG A 353 -1.02 0.28 15.09
C ARG A 353 -2.27 0.38 14.21
N PHE A 354 -2.07 0.48 12.90
CA PHE A 354 -3.11 0.30 11.90
C PHE A 354 -2.47 -0.19 10.60
N GLU A 355 -3.18 -1.03 9.85
CA GLU A 355 -2.65 -1.63 8.63
C GLU A 355 -3.77 -1.76 7.59
N PRO A 356 -3.87 -0.83 6.63
CA PRO A 356 -4.96 -0.81 5.66
C PRO A 356 -5.15 -2.14 4.94
N CYS A 357 -4.04 -2.72 4.46
CA CYS A 357 -3.98 -4.06 3.91
C CYS A 357 -2.81 -4.85 4.52
N GLY A 358 -1.60 -4.30 4.42
CA GLY A 358 -0.35 -5.01 4.64
C GLY A 358 -0.04 -5.94 3.46
N LEU A 359 1.17 -5.87 2.90
CA LEU A 359 1.63 -6.84 1.89
C LEU A 359 2.59 -7.87 2.50
N VAL A 360 3.36 -7.46 3.51
CA VAL A 360 4.46 -8.24 4.10
C VAL A 360 4.00 -9.56 4.70
N GLN A 361 2.81 -9.60 5.30
CA GLN A 361 2.22 -10.81 5.86
C GLN A 361 1.71 -11.78 4.78
N MET A 362 1.27 -11.27 3.62
CA MET A 362 0.90 -12.11 2.48
C MET A 362 2.15 -12.70 1.83
N ILE A 363 3.20 -11.89 1.68
CA ILE A 363 4.51 -12.32 1.17
C ILE A 363 5.10 -13.38 2.11
N ALA A 364 5.15 -13.13 3.42
CA ALA A 364 5.68 -14.09 4.39
C ALA A 364 4.94 -15.43 4.33
N GLN A 365 3.60 -15.42 4.32
CA GLN A 365 2.80 -16.64 4.16
C GLN A 365 3.11 -17.35 2.84
N ARG A 366 3.25 -16.63 1.73
CA ARG A 366 3.62 -17.19 0.42
C ARG A 366 4.99 -17.90 0.44
N TYR A 367 5.92 -17.44 1.28
CA TYR A 367 7.26 -18.00 1.47
C TYR A 367 7.34 -18.98 2.67
N GLY A 368 6.18 -19.35 3.22
CA GLY A 368 6.09 -20.32 4.30
C GLY A 368 6.57 -19.82 5.66
N THR A 369 6.61 -18.50 5.88
CA THR A 369 6.92 -17.90 7.17
C THR A 369 5.63 -17.34 7.80
N PRO A 370 5.19 -17.89 8.95
CA PRO A 370 3.94 -17.46 9.55
C PRO A 370 4.08 -16.06 10.20
N PRO A 371 3.10 -15.16 10.02
CA PRO A 371 3.11 -13.87 10.67
C PRO A 371 2.57 -13.94 12.11
N VAL A 372 3.17 -13.18 13.02
CA VAL A 372 2.57 -12.73 14.29
C VAL A 372 2.11 -11.29 14.08
N ALA A 373 0.81 -11.11 13.88
CA ALA A 373 0.25 -9.84 13.43
C ALA A 373 -0.75 -9.29 14.44
N ARG A 374 -0.84 -7.95 14.56
CA ARG A 374 -1.93 -7.35 15.32
C ARG A 374 -3.24 -7.51 14.53
N ALA A 375 -4.33 -7.81 15.21
CA ALA A 375 -5.67 -7.98 14.62
C ALA A 375 -6.29 -6.62 14.24
N VAL A 376 -5.74 -5.97 13.22
CA VAL A 376 -6.23 -4.70 12.64
C VAL A 376 -6.22 -4.73 11.11
N GLY A 377 -7.15 -4.02 10.51
CA GLY A 377 -7.30 -3.80 9.08
C GLY A 377 -7.13 -5.07 8.27
N GLY A 378 -6.36 -5.00 7.19
CA GLY A 378 -6.17 -6.14 6.30
C GLY A 378 -5.44 -7.32 6.92
N LEU A 379 -4.78 -7.16 8.07
CA LEU A 379 -4.18 -8.29 8.79
C LEU A 379 -5.25 -9.28 9.26
N ARG A 380 -6.44 -8.79 9.64
CA ARG A 380 -7.61 -9.65 9.96
C ARG A 380 -8.11 -10.43 8.75
N ASP A 381 -8.01 -9.84 7.56
CA ASP A 381 -8.52 -10.42 6.33
C ASP A 381 -7.53 -11.41 5.68
N THR A 382 -6.24 -11.30 6.03
CA THR A 382 -5.13 -12.02 5.38
C THR A 382 -4.48 -13.10 6.23
N VAL A 383 -4.59 -13.02 7.56
CA VAL A 383 -4.03 -14.01 8.49
C VAL A 383 -5.17 -14.79 9.14
N GLU A 384 -5.18 -16.12 8.95
CA GLU A 384 -6.13 -16.97 9.63
C GLU A 384 -5.53 -17.41 10.98
N ASP A 385 -6.05 -16.83 12.06
CA ASP A 385 -5.51 -17.01 13.40
C ASP A 385 -5.41 -18.49 13.82
N GLY A 386 -4.21 -18.88 14.26
CA GLY A 386 -3.88 -20.25 14.68
C GLY A 386 -3.80 -21.26 13.53
N LYS A 387 -3.91 -20.83 12.26
CA LYS A 387 -3.85 -21.72 11.09
C LYS A 387 -2.78 -21.33 10.08
N THR A 388 -2.66 -20.04 9.76
CA THR A 388 -1.62 -19.55 8.84
C THR A 388 -0.68 -18.53 9.47
N GLY A 389 -0.96 -18.15 10.71
CA GLY A 389 -0.21 -17.23 11.55
C GLY A 389 -0.93 -17.05 12.89
N VAL A 390 -0.51 -16.07 13.69
CA VAL A 390 -1.19 -15.72 14.95
C VAL A 390 -1.58 -14.26 14.94
N LEU A 391 -2.82 -13.99 15.32
CA LEU A 391 -3.35 -12.67 15.57
C LEU A 391 -3.38 -12.36 17.07
N PHE A 392 -2.85 -11.20 17.46
CA PHE A 392 -3.00 -10.65 18.81
C PHE A 392 -3.79 -9.34 18.77
N ARG A 393 -4.56 -9.04 19.82
CA ARG A 393 -5.49 -7.88 19.81
C ARG A 393 -4.91 -6.65 20.51
N SER A 394 -4.32 -6.84 21.68
CA SER A 394 -3.82 -5.77 22.53
C SER A 394 -2.60 -5.09 21.89
N TYR A 395 -2.61 -3.76 21.78
CA TYR A 395 -1.42 -2.99 21.44
C TYR A 395 -0.57 -2.80 22.71
N HIS A 396 0.05 -3.90 23.16
CA HIS A 396 0.84 -3.96 24.39
C HIS A 396 1.94 -5.03 24.24
N PRO A 397 3.16 -4.85 24.81
CA PRO A 397 4.27 -5.79 24.61
C PRO A 397 3.92 -7.24 24.95
N GLU A 398 3.14 -7.45 26.00
CA GLU A 398 2.64 -8.74 26.49
C GLU A 398 1.67 -9.37 25.48
N GLY A 399 0.90 -8.56 24.75
CA GLY A 399 0.05 -9.03 23.66
C GLY A 399 0.86 -9.58 22.50
N LEU A 400 1.92 -8.88 22.11
CA LEU A 400 2.86 -9.34 21.08
C LEU A 400 3.62 -10.60 21.55
N LEU A 401 4.13 -10.60 22.78
CA LEU A 401 4.82 -11.73 23.38
C LEU A 401 3.93 -12.97 23.45
N TYR A 402 2.68 -12.82 23.89
CA TYR A 402 1.69 -13.90 23.86
C TYR A 402 1.49 -14.44 22.44
N GLY A 403 1.39 -13.56 21.44
CA GLY A 403 1.27 -13.94 20.04
C GLY A 403 2.44 -14.80 19.55
N VAL A 404 3.67 -14.37 19.86
CA VAL A 404 4.91 -15.12 19.55
C VAL A 404 4.89 -16.48 20.23
N LEU A 405 4.67 -16.55 21.53
CA LEU A 405 4.70 -17.82 22.27
C LEU A 405 3.61 -18.79 21.80
N ARG A 406 2.42 -18.28 21.49
CA ARG A 406 1.33 -19.08 20.92
C ARG A 406 1.70 -19.63 19.56
N LEU A 407 2.33 -18.84 18.69
CA LEU A 407 2.76 -19.31 17.36
C LEU A 407 3.72 -20.49 17.48
N PHE A 408 4.76 -20.37 18.31
CA PHE A 408 5.74 -21.44 18.50
C PHE A 408 5.13 -22.67 19.19
N ARG A 409 4.17 -22.49 20.10
CA ARG A 409 3.40 -23.59 20.69
C ARG A 409 2.55 -24.36 19.67
N LEU A 410 1.99 -23.67 18.68
CA LEU A 410 1.17 -24.26 17.62
C LEU A 410 2.00 -24.91 16.49
N GLY A 411 3.30 -24.61 16.43
CA GLY A 411 4.22 -25.12 15.41
C GLY A 411 4.38 -24.15 14.25
N ALA A 412 5.45 -23.35 14.29
CA ALA A 412 5.74 -22.31 13.30
C ALA A 412 5.81 -22.86 11.86
N GLU A 413 6.51 -23.97 11.66
CA GLU A 413 6.68 -24.58 10.33
C GLU A 413 5.34 -25.01 9.72
N GLY A 414 4.49 -25.68 10.50
CA GLY A 414 3.17 -26.12 10.04
C GLY A 414 2.25 -24.96 9.66
N LEU A 415 2.23 -23.89 10.48
CA LEU A 415 1.48 -22.67 10.18
C LEU A 415 2.01 -21.99 8.90
N GLY A 416 3.33 -21.95 8.73
CA GLY A 416 3.98 -21.42 7.54
C GLY A 416 3.57 -22.16 6.27
N LEU A 417 3.67 -23.49 6.27
CA LEU A 417 3.26 -24.33 5.13
C LEU A 417 1.77 -24.20 4.82
N ALA A 418 0.92 -24.06 5.83
CA ALA A 418 -0.49 -23.76 5.63
C ALA A 418 -0.70 -22.39 4.97
N GLY A 419 0.09 -21.38 5.35
CA GLY A 419 0.11 -20.06 4.73
C GLY A 419 0.43 -20.10 3.22
N MET A 420 1.33 -20.98 2.78
CA MET A 420 1.67 -21.12 1.35
C MET A 420 0.49 -21.58 0.49
N GLY A 421 -0.50 -22.25 1.09
CA GLY A 421 -1.72 -22.70 0.42
C GLY A 421 -2.79 -21.62 0.24
N ARG A 422 -2.57 -20.40 0.75
CA ARG A 422 -3.50 -19.29 0.60
C ARG A 422 -3.40 -18.67 -0.79
N ASP A 423 -4.55 -18.40 -1.41
CA ASP A 423 -4.61 -17.63 -2.65
C ASP A 423 -4.65 -16.13 -2.33
N PHE A 424 -3.51 -15.47 -2.53
CA PHE A 424 -3.37 -14.02 -2.48
C PHE A 424 -3.31 -13.39 -3.88
N SER A 425 -3.66 -14.12 -4.94
CA SER A 425 -3.59 -13.59 -6.31
C SER A 425 -4.62 -12.49 -6.55
N TRP A 426 -4.30 -11.60 -7.51
CA TRP A 426 -5.24 -10.62 -8.00
C TRP A 426 -6.50 -11.21 -8.66
N ARG A 427 -6.54 -12.52 -8.97
CA ARG A 427 -7.74 -13.17 -9.53
C ARG A 427 -8.93 -13.10 -8.59
N ARG A 428 -8.69 -13.07 -7.27
CA ARG A 428 -9.72 -12.92 -6.25
C ARG A 428 -10.20 -11.47 -6.11
N SER A 429 -9.30 -10.51 -6.26
CA SER A 429 -9.57 -9.09 -6.00
C SER A 429 -10.09 -8.32 -7.22
N ALA A 430 -9.61 -8.62 -8.42
CA ALA A 430 -9.97 -7.90 -9.64
C ALA A 430 -11.48 -7.92 -9.96
N PRO A 431 -12.24 -9.02 -9.74
CA PRO A 431 -13.69 -9.01 -9.93
C PRO A 431 -14.42 -7.96 -9.08
N ARG A 432 -13.96 -7.75 -7.84
CA ARG A 432 -14.52 -6.72 -6.94
C ARG A 432 -14.25 -5.30 -7.43
N TYR A 433 -13.09 -5.07 -8.05
CA TYR A 433 -12.82 -3.79 -8.72
C TYR A 433 -13.71 -3.58 -9.94
N LEU A 434 -13.98 -4.63 -10.73
CA LEU A 434 -14.93 -4.57 -11.83
C LEU A 434 -16.35 -4.22 -11.35
N GLU A 435 -16.79 -4.78 -10.21
CA GLU A 435 -18.07 -4.40 -9.58
C GLU A 435 -18.10 -2.90 -9.24
N ALA A 436 -17.04 -2.37 -8.61
CA ALA A 436 -16.92 -0.95 -8.31
C ALA A 436 -16.93 -0.07 -9.58
N TYR A 437 -16.28 -0.51 -10.66
CA TYR A 437 -16.32 0.19 -11.95
C TYR A 437 -17.71 0.17 -12.58
N ARG A 438 -18.40 -0.97 -12.57
CA ARG A 438 -19.78 -1.08 -13.06
C ARG A 438 -20.73 -0.19 -12.24
N TRP A 439 -20.58 -0.16 -10.92
CA TRP A 439 -21.32 0.78 -10.07
C TRP A 439 -21.04 2.25 -10.45
N ALA A 440 -19.77 2.59 -10.66
CA ALA A 440 -19.37 3.93 -11.07
C ALA A 440 -19.96 4.35 -12.43
N LEU A 441 -20.13 3.40 -13.34
CA LEU A 441 -20.76 3.60 -14.65
C LEU A 441 -22.31 3.51 -14.62
N GLY A 442 -22.93 3.23 -13.46
CA GLY A 442 -24.37 3.08 -13.32
C GLY A 442 -24.93 1.75 -13.84
N GLN A 443 -24.10 0.70 -13.89
CA GLN A 443 -24.37 -0.60 -14.53
C GLN A 443 -24.32 -1.80 -13.55
N GLY A 444 -24.37 -1.59 -12.23
CA GLY A 444 -24.20 -2.66 -11.24
C GLY A 444 -24.88 -2.40 -9.89
N ALA A 445 -24.92 -3.44 -9.06
CA ALA A 445 -25.38 -3.36 -7.68
C ALA A 445 -24.36 -2.61 -6.80
N GLY A 446 -24.84 -2.00 -5.72
CA GLY A 446 -24.01 -1.26 -4.77
C GLY A 446 -23.15 -2.17 -3.89
N PRO A 447 -22.32 -1.61 -3.00
CA PRO A 447 -21.44 -2.38 -2.12
C PRO A 447 -22.15 -3.36 -1.18
N GLN A 448 -23.47 -3.24 -1.01
CA GLN A 448 -24.32 -4.08 -0.15
C GLN A 448 -25.36 -4.90 -0.93
N GLY A 449 -25.28 -4.95 -2.26
CA GLY A 449 -26.27 -5.58 -3.14
C GLY A 449 -25.76 -6.78 -3.90
#